data_AF-A0A954IDM9-F1
#
_entry.id   AF-A0A954IDM9-F1
#
_cell.length_a   1.000
_cell.length_b   1.000
_cell.length_c   1.000
_cell.angle_alpha   90.00
_cell.angle_beta   90.00
_cell.angle_gamma   90.00
#
_symmetry.space_group_name_H-M   'P 1'
#
loop_
_entity.id
_entity.type
_entity.pdbx_description
1 polymer ?
#
loop_
_entity_poly.entity_id
_entity_poly.type
_entity_poly.pdbx_seq_one_letter_code
_entity_poly.pdbx_strand_id
1 'polypeptide(L)'
;MPDAGIVATVCLLLALFLLALEFFIPSFGMILACALILLVVAFWSAHKAWYVHNPTFFWVFVAVAVGGIPGSVFGALHLVQHTRAGKHLILQPVPVQLKDNPLAEFIGKHGSTLTLLTPGGMVEIARERYHAESIGMLLEPGTKVVVTAVRGNRLVVRPYDSSIDEHDTAGAGTRSEGGTRAEVPSDSRKSDVREMLPLADPTTGTGEAAANNIPGGESGGDLDFPIPDD
;
A
#
# COMPACT_ATOMS: atom_id res chain seq x y z
N MET A 1 -56.00 2.44 -0.56
CA MET A 1 -55.82 1.27 -1.45
C MET A 1 -54.54 0.56 -1.01
N PRO A 2 -54.64 -0.55 -0.27
CA PRO A 2 -53.47 -1.26 0.29
C PRO A 2 -52.50 -1.75 -0.79
N ASP A 3 -53.00 -1.98 -2.00
CA ASP A 3 -52.23 -2.49 -3.14
C ASP A 3 -51.09 -1.53 -3.55
N ALA A 4 -51.29 -0.22 -3.40
CA ALA A 4 -50.29 0.78 -3.76
C ALA A 4 -49.05 0.73 -2.84
N GLY A 5 -49.21 0.35 -1.57
CA GLY A 5 -48.08 0.19 -0.64
C GLY A 5 -47.22 -1.03 -0.97
N ILE A 6 -47.88 -2.12 -1.39
CA ILE A 6 -47.19 -3.35 -1.82
C ILE A 6 -46.39 -3.05 -3.09
N VAL A 7 -46.99 -2.41 -4.09
CA VAL A 7 -46.31 -2.01 -5.33
C VAL A 7 -45.10 -1.13 -5.03
N ALA A 8 -45.24 -0.14 -4.13
CA ALA A 8 -44.13 0.73 -3.74
C ALA A 8 -42.95 -0.05 -3.15
N THR A 9 -43.25 -0.98 -2.24
CA THR A 9 -42.23 -1.77 -1.54
C THR A 9 -41.51 -2.74 -2.49
N VAL A 10 -42.26 -3.43 -3.35
CA VAL A 10 -41.69 -4.36 -4.33
C VAL A 10 -40.84 -3.63 -5.37
N CYS A 11 -41.32 -2.50 -5.91
CA CYS A 11 -40.55 -1.70 -6.85
C CYS A 11 -39.27 -1.14 -6.22
N LEU A 12 -39.30 -0.71 -4.94
CA LEU A 12 -38.11 -0.23 -4.24
C LEU A 12 -37.06 -1.34 -4.09
N LEU A 13 -37.46 -2.53 -3.62
CA LEU A 13 -36.55 -3.66 -3.45
C LEU A 13 -35.95 -4.09 -4.79
N LEU A 14 -36.77 -4.14 -5.84
CA LEU A 14 -36.32 -4.48 -7.17
C LEU A 14 -35.35 -3.42 -7.72
N ALA A 15 -35.64 -2.13 -7.54
CA ALA A 15 -34.75 -1.04 -7.94
C ALA A 15 -33.38 -1.13 -7.24
N LEU A 16 -33.36 -1.37 -5.92
CA LEU A 16 -32.13 -1.56 -5.15
C LEU A 16 -31.33 -2.78 -5.62
N PHE A 17 -32.01 -3.87 -5.95
CA PHE A 17 -31.38 -5.07 -6.49
C PHE A 17 -30.76 -4.81 -7.88
N LEU A 18 -31.48 -4.15 -8.79
CA LEU A 18 -30.94 -3.76 -10.11
C LEU A 18 -29.75 -2.81 -9.97
N LEU A 19 -29.81 -1.87 -9.03
CA LEU A 19 -28.73 -0.93 -8.74
C LEU A 19 -27.44 -1.67 -8.30
N ALA A 20 -27.58 -2.69 -7.45
CA ALA A 20 -26.47 -3.56 -7.08
C ALA A 20 -25.97 -4.41 -8.26
N LEU A 21 -26.87 -4.89 -9.12
CA LEU A 21 -26.55 -5.77 -10.26
C LEU A 21 -25.73 -5.06 -11.35
N GLU A 22 -25.95 -3.76 -11.58
CA GLU A 22 -25.17 -2.95 -12.53
C GLU A 22 -23.65 -3.00 -12.23
N PHE A 23 -23.26 -3.10 -10.96
CA PHE A 23 -21.84 -3.20 -10.59
C PHE A 23 -21.21 -4.56 -10.98
N PHE A 24 -22.00 -5.63 -11.06
CA PHE A 24 -21.51 -6.95 -11.49
C PHE A 24 -21.44 -7.06 -13.01
N ILE A 25 -22.42 -6.48 -13.69
CA ILE A 25 -22.56 -6.51 -15.14
C ILE A 25 -22.66 -5.05 -15.59
N PRO A 26 -21.53 -4.35 -15.84
CA PRO A 26 -21.55 -2.97 -16.30
C PRO A 26 -22.25 -2.93 -17.66
N SER A 27 -23.53 -2.58 -17.62
CA SER A 27 -24.48 -2.69 -18.73
C SER A 27 -24.54 -1.41 -19.56
N PHE A 28 -23.53 -0.55 -19.37
CA PHE A 28 -23.49 0.81 -19.89
C PHE A 28 -24.65 1.67 -19.38
N GLY A 29 -25.18 1.36 -18.18
CA GLY A 29 -26.26 2.11 -17.54
C GLY A 29 -27.68 1.74 -17.98
N MET A 30 -27.89 0.68 -18.77
CA MET A 30 -29.25 0.21 -19.10
C MET A 30 -29.99 -0.33 -17.88
N ILE A 31 -29.32 -1.12 -17.04
CA ILE A 31 -29.90 -1.64 -15.79
C ILE A 31 -30.14 -0.47 -14.82
N LEU A 32 -29.20 0.48 -14.74
CA LEU A 32 -29.38 1.72 -13.97
C LEU A 32 -30.62 2.52 -14.41
N ALA A 33 -30.86 2.67 -15.72
CA ALA A 33 -32.05 3.35 -16.23
C ALA A 33 -33.35 2.65 -15.80
N CYS A 34 -33.40 1.32 -15.90
CA CYS A 34 -34.53 0.52 -15.41
C CYS A 34 -34.72 0.67 -13.89
N ALA A 35 -33.64 0.64 -13.11
CA ALA A 35 -33.68 0.86 -11.66
C ALA A 35 -34.27 2.23 -11.32
N LEU A 36 -33.87 3.28 -12.06
CA LEU A 36 -34.35 4.65 -11.85
C LEU A 36 -35.85 4.77 -12.16
N ILE A 37 -36.33 4.16 -13.25
CA ILE A 37 -37.76 4.10 -13.58
C ILE A 37 -38.54 3.42 -12.44
N LEU A 38 -38.05 2.28 -11.94
CA LEU A 38 -38.68 1.57 -10.82
C LEU A 38 -38.70 2.41 -9.54
N LEU A 39 -37.65 3.19 -9.29
CA LEU A 39 -37.55 4.07 -8.12
C LEU A 39 -38.57 5.22 -8.19
N VAL A 40 -38.77 5.79 -9.38
CA VAL A 40 -39.83 6.79 -9.63
C VAL A 40 -41.22 6.20 -9.43
N VAL A 41 -41.48 5.01 -9.97
CA VAL A 41 -42.77 4.30 -9.77
C VAL A 41 -43.00 3.98 -8.30
N ALA A 42 -41.95 3.52 -7.59
CA ALA A 42 -42.01 3.23 -6.17
C ALA A 42 -42.36 4.47 -5.35
N PHE A 43 -41.69 5.59 -5.63
CA PHE A 43 -41.94 6.87 -4.95
C PHE A 43 -43.35 7.40 -5.21
N TRP A 44 -43.80 7.38 -6.47
CA TRP A 44 -45.16 7.80 -6.83
C TRP A 44 -46.22 6.96 -6.12
N SER A 45 -46.02 5.64 -6.08
CA SER A 45 -46.93 4.70 -5.41
C SER A 45 -46.93 4.91 -3.89
N ALA A 46 -45.76 5.13 -3.28
CA ALA A 46 -45.62 5.43 -1.85
C ALA A 46 -46.33 6.74 -1.47
N HIS A 47 -46.18 7.78 -2.30
CA HIS A 47 -46.85 9.07 -2.08
C HIS A 47 -48.38 8.90 -2.10
N LYS A 48 -48.95 8.21 -3.10
CA LYS A 48 -50.39 7.94 -3.13
C LYS A 48 -50.88 7.05 -1.99
N ALA A 49 -50.06 6.11 -1.52
CA ALA A 49 -50.46 5.16 -0.48
C ALA A 49 -50.47 5.77 0.92
N TRP A 50 -49.44 6.55 1.28
CA TRP A 50 -49.17 6.89 2.69
C TRP A 50 -49.13 8.38 3.00
N TYR A 51 -48.96 9.26 2.01
CA TYR A 51 -48.74 10.70 2.27
C TYR A 51 -49.84 11.34 3.13
N VAL A 52 -51.11 11.04 2.82
CA VAL A 52 -52.27 11.64 3.51
C VAL A 52 -52.69 10.83 4.74
N HIS A 53 -52.61 9.50 4.68
CA HIS A 53 -53.19 8.63 5.72
C HIS A 53 -52.22 8.35 6.87
N ASN A 54 -50.92 8.19 6.58
CA ASN A 54 -49.91 7.85 7.58
C ASN A 54 -48.52 8.39 7.17
N PRO A 55 -48.21 9.66 7.47
CA PRO A 55 -46.97 10.30 7.05
C PRO A 55 -45.71 9.62 7.61
N THR A 56 -45.80 8.98 8.78
CA THR A 56 -44.66 8.24 9.37
C THR A 56 -44.16 7.12 8.45
N PHE A 57 -45.05 6.32 7.85
CA PHE A 57 -44.64 5.25 6.94
C PHE A 57 -44.00 5.79 5.66
N PHE A 58 -44.48 6.93 5.16
CA PHE A 58 -43.86 7.59 4.02
C PHE A 58 -42.42 8.04 4.32
N TRP A 59 -42.19 8.67 5.48
CA TRP A 59 -40.85 9.10 5.87
C TRP A 59 -39.90 7.92 6.13
N VAL A 60 -40.37 6.83 6.72
CA VAL A 60 -39.59 5.60 6.86
C VAL A 60 -39.23 5.04 5.49
N PHE A 61 -40.17 4.99 4.55
CA PHE A 61 -39.91 4.54 3.18
C PHE A 61 -38.85 5.40 2.49
N VAL A 62 -38.95 6.73 2.59
CA VAL A 62 -37.95 7.65 2.05
C VAL A 62 -36.59 7.44 2.70
N ALA A 63 -36.53 7.28 4.02
CA ALA A 63 -35.28 6.99 4.73
C ALA A 63 -34.63 5.67 4.26
N VAL A 64 -35.43 4.62 4.04
CA VAL A 64 -34.96 3.35 3.49
C VAL A 64 -34.49 3.50 2.05
N ALA A 65 -35.16 4.29 1.22
CA ALA A 65 -34.71 4.55 -0.15
C ALA A 65 -33.38 5.33 -0.17
N VAL A 66 -33.29 6.41 0.61
CA VAL A 66 -32.10 7.26 0.69
C VAL A 66 -30.91 6.51 1.29
N GLY A 67 -31.11 5.65 2.29
CA GLY A 67 -30.06 4.80 2.86
C GLY A 67 -29.75 3.56 2.00
N GLY A 68 -30.77 3.03 1.32
CA GLY A 68 -30.66 1.85 0.47
C GLY A 68 -29.83 2.10 -0.78
N ILE A 69 -29.93 3.28 -1.41
CA ILE A 69 -29.13 3.62 -2.59
C ILE A 69 -27.62 3.52 -2.28
N PRO A 70 -27.03 4.30 -1.35
CA PRO A 70 -25.62 4.17 -0.99
C PRO A 70 -25.32 2.81 -0.35
N GLY A 71 -26.26 2.22 0.40
CA GLY A 71 -26.10 0.88 0.97
C GLY A 71 -25.95 -0.21 -0.08
N SER A 72 -26.66 -0.12 -1.20
CA SER A 72 -26.57 -1.06 -2.33
C SER A 72 -25.24 -0.93 -3.05
N VAL A 73 -24.76 0.31 -3.26
CA VAL A 73 -23.45 0.59 -3.85
C VAL A 73 -22.34 0.09 -2.94
N PHE A 74 -22.38 0.43 -1.65
CA PHE A 74 -21.40 -0.04 -0.67
C PHE A 74 -21.42 -1.57 -0.53
N GLY A 75 -22.61 -2.18 -0.49
CA GLY A 75 -22.78 -3.63 -0.46
C GLY A 75 -22.20 -4.31 -1.70
N ALA A 76 -22.48 -3.76 -2.89
CA ALA A 76 -21.92 -4.26 -4.14
C ALA A 76 -20.39 -4.15 -4.15
N LEU A 77 -19.83 -2.99 -3.78
CA LEU A 77 -18.38 -2.79 -3.68
C LEU A 77 -17.72 -3.73 -2.68
N HIS A 78 -18.29 -3.87 -1.48
CA HIS A 78 -17.79 -4.78 -0.46
C HIS A 78 -17.81 -6.24 -0.93
N LEU A 79 -18.88 -6.63 -1.62
CA LEU A 79 -19.03 -7.96 -2.20
C LEU A 79 -18.01 -8.20 -3.32
N VAL A 80 -17.78 -7.22 -4.21
CA VAL A 80 -16.77 -7.27 -5.28
C VAL A 80 -15.35 -7.36 -4.72
N GLN A 81 -15.03 -6.60 -3.66
CA GLN A 81 -13.73 -6.66 -2.99
C GLN A 81 -13.46 -8.02 -2.32
N HIS A 82 -14.50 -8.67 -1.79
CA HIS A 82 -14.38 -10.00 -1.20
C HIS A 82 -14.46 -11.15 -2.22
N THR A 83 -15.04 -10.93 -3.41
CA THR A 83 -15.07 -11.94 -4.48
C THR A 83 -13.77 -11.95 -5.29
N ARG A 84 -13.48 -13.10 -5.92
CA ARG A 84 -12.24 -13.35 -6.67
C ARG A 84 -12.01 -12.37 -7.83
N ALA A 85 -13.04 -11.69 -8.32
CA ALA A 85 -12.94 -10.66 -9.35
C ALA A 85 -12.12 -9.45 -8.89
N GLY A 86 -12.32 -8.95 -7.65
CA GLY A 86 -11.53 -7.84 -7.11
C GLY A 86 -10.05 -8.19 -6.88
N LYS A 87 -9.76 -9.45 -6.55
CA LYS A 87 -8.38 -9.95 -6.39
C LYS A 87 -7.58 -10.04 -7.69
N HIS A 88 -8.24 -9.96 -8.85
CA HIS A 88 -7.59 -9.91 -10.16
C HIS A 88 -7.36 -8.48 -10.68
N LEU A 89 -8.06 -7.50 -10.11
CA LEU A 89 -7.88 -6.07 -10.38
C LEU A 89 -6.77 -5.45 -9.53
N ILE A 90 -6.52 -6.01 -8.34
CA ILE A 90 -5.30 -5.74 -7.58
C ILE A 90 -4.28 -6.78 -8.04
N LEU A 91 -3.32 -6.34 -8.86
CA LEU A 91 -2.11 -7.10 -9.10
C LEU A 91 -1.48 -7.34 -7.71
N GLN A 92 -1.71 -8.52 -7.13
CA GLN A 92 -1.00 -8.91 -5.93
C GLN A 92 0.48 -8.73 -6.26
N PRO A 93 1.26 -7.94 -5.48
CA PRO A 93 2.70 -7.97 -5.63
C PRO A 93 3.06 -9.44 -5.50
N VAL A 94 3.53 -10.02 -6.61
CA VAL A 94 3.93 -11.41 -6.68
C VAL A 94 4.80 -11.61 -5.45
N PRO A 95 4.40 -12.46 -4.47
CA PRO A 95 5.31 -12.76 -3.40
C PRO A 95 6.53 -13.30 -4.12
N VAL A 96 7.63 -12.54 -4.03
CA VAL A 96 8.91 -12.94 -4.60
C VAL A 96 9.30 -14.18 -3.81
N GLN A 97 8.74 -15.33 -4.20
CA GLN A 97 9.39 -16.59 -3.96
C GLN A 97 10.73 -16.39 -4.65
N LEU A 98 11.78 -16.27 -3.85
CA LEU A 98 13.18 -16.41 -4.25
C LEU A 98 13.33 -17.80 -4.89
N LYS A 99 12.76 -17.98 -6.07
CA LYS A 99 13.05 -19.09 -6.96
C LYS A 99 14.14 -18.52 -7.85
N ASP A 100 15.37 -18.86 -7.48
CA ASP A 100 16.61 -18.77 -8.25
C ASP A 100 16.50 -17.77 -9.39
N ASN A 101 16.54 -16.48 -9.06
CA ASN A 101 16.74 -15.49 -10.09
C ASN A 101 18.10 -15.83 -10.72
N PRO A 102 18.17 -16.26 -11.99
CA PRO A 102 19.43 -16.69 -12.59
C PRO A 102 20.44 -15.54 -12.54
N LEU A 103 19.97 -14.28 -12.52
CA LEU A 103 20.83 -13.12 -12.38
C LEU A 103 21.50 -13.02 -10.99
N ALA A 104 20.96 -13.67 -9.96
CA ALA A 104 21.53 -13.66 -8.61
C ALA A 104 22.93 -14.32 -8.56
N GLU A 105 23.25 -15.21 -9.51
CA GLU A 105 24.58 -15.80 -9.62
C GLU A 105 25.66 -14.77 -10.02
N PHE A 106 25.25 -13.60 -10.53
CA PHE A 106 26.17 -12.54 -10.93
C PHE A 106 26.46 -11.55 -9.80
N ILE A 107 25.82 -11.66 -8.64
CA ILE A 107 26.14 -10.83 -7.47
C ILE A 107 27.62 -11.07 -7.09
N GLY A 108 28.39 -9.99 -6.96
CA GLY A 108 29.83 -10.02 -6.72
C GLY A 108 30.71 -10.23 -7.96
N LYS A 109 30.13 -10.50 -9.14
CA LYS A 109 30.91 -10.58 -10.39
C LYS A 109 31.23 -9.19 -10.93
N HIS A 110 32.37 -9.11 -11.61
CA HIS A 110 32.89 -7.91 -12.23
C HIS A 110 32.54 -7.86 -13.72
N GLY A 111 32.38 -6.64 -14.23
CA GLY A 111 32.08 -6.40 -15.64
C GLY A 111 32.41 -4.98 -16.07
N SER A 112 31.93 -4.60 -17.25
CA SER A 112 32.08 -3.25 -17.79
C SER A 112 30.76 -2.71 -18.31
N THR A 113 30.51 -1.42 -18.17
CA THR A 113 29.37 -0.75 -18.80
C THR A 113 29.52 -0.75 -20.32
N LEU A 114 28.43 -1.04 -21.04
CA LEU A 114 28.38 -0.95 -22.51
C LEU A 114 27.78 0.38 -22.97
N THR A 115 26.84 0.90 -22.19
CA THR A 115 26.21 2.19 -22.43
C THR A 115 26.45 3.10 -21.24
N LEU A 116 26.19 4.40 -21.43
CA LEU A 116 26.05 5.34 -20.34
C LEU A 116 24.91 4.87 -19.40
N LEU A 117 25.14 4.83 -18.09
CA LEU A 117 24.12 4.46 -17.08
C LEU A 117 23.54 5.72 -16.42
N THR A 118 22.28 6.06 -16.73
CA THR A 118 21.55 7.24 -16.20
C THR A 118 20.11 6.94 -15.78
N PRO A 119 19.84 6.39 -14.58
CA PRO A 119 20.63 5.40 -13.85
C PRO A 119 20.61 4.02 -14.54
N GLY A 120 19.81 3.82 -15.59
CA GLY A 120 19.69 2.54 -16.30
C GLY A 120 20.53 2.47 -17.58
N GLY A 121 20.93 1.25 -17.96
CA GLY A 121 21.55 0.95 -19.25
C GLY A 121 22.03 -0.50 -19.33
N MET A 122 23.13 -0.75 -20.05
CA MET A 122 23.64 -2.10 -20.32
C MET A 122 25.05 -2.29 -19.75
N VAL A 123 25.32 -3.48 -19.22
CA VAL A 123 26.64 -3.94 -18.78
C VAL A 123 26.97 -5.26 -19.45
N GLU A 124 28.26 -5.52 -19.60
CA GLU A 124 28.81 -6.82 -20.00
C GLU A 124 29.40 -7.52 -18.78
N ILE A 125 28.93 -8.73 -18.50
CA ILE A 125 29.45 -9.60 -17.44
C ILE A 125 29.61 -10.99 -18.02
N ALA A 126 30.77 -11.63 -17.81
CA ALA A 126 31.07 -12.94 -18.39
C ALA A 126 30.85 -13.03 -19.91
N ARG A 127 31.09 -11.93 -20.65
CA ARG A 127 30.86 -11.77 -22.11
C ARG A 127 29.39 -11.80 -22.54
N GLU A 128 28.46 -11.72 -21.60
CA GLU A 128 27.03 -11.58 -21.87
C GLU A 128 26.52 -10.19 -21.49
N ARG A 129 25.49 -9.73 -22.20
CA ARG A 129 24.92 -8.40 -22.04
C ARG A 129 23.71 -8.44 -21.13
N TYR A 130 23.72 -7.65 -20.07
CA TYR A 130 22.63 -7.56 -19.11
C TYR A 130 22.15 -6.12 -18.94
N HIS A 131 20.86 -5.98 -18.65
CA HIS A 131 20.31 -4.72 -18.18
C HIS A 131 20.82 -4.44 -16.78
N ALA A 132 21.29 -3.22 -16.56
CA ALA A 132 21.75 -2.78 -15.26
C ALA A 132 21.18 -1.42 -14.87
N GLU A 133 21.20 -1.17 -13.57
CA GLU A 133 20.95 0.11 -12.95
C GLU A 133 22.10 0.47 -12.00
N SER A 134 22.54 1.72 -12.03
CA SER A 134 23.48 2.28 -11.08
C SER A 134 22.75 2.85 -9.88
N ILE A 135 23.35 2.74 -8.69
CA ILE A 135 22.81 3.38 -7.49
C ILE A 135 23.24 4.85 -7.51
N GLY A 136 22.40 5.70 -8.10
CA GLY A 136 22.51 7.17 -7.97
C GLY A 136 23.75 7.81 -8.58
N MET A 137 24.50 7.11 -9.43
CA MET A 137 25.72 7.62 -10.06
C MET A 137 25.69 7.42 -11.58
N LEU A 138 26.18 8.41 -12.31
CA LEU A 138 26.44 8.29 -13.73
C LEU A 138 27.67 7.40 -13.96
N LEU A 139 27.55 6.39 -14.81
CA LEU A 139 28.69 5.56 -15.21
C LEU A 139 28.86 5.64 -16.73
N GLU A 140 30.04 6.09 -17.16
CA GLU A 140 30.41 6.18 -18.58
C GLU A 140 30.56 4.79 -19.20
N PRO A 141 30.40 4.64 -20.53
CA PRO A 141 30.73 3.39 -21.23
C PRO A 141 32.17 2.93 -20.96
N GLY A 142 32.38 1.64 -20.76
CA GLY A 142 33.68 1.05 -20.47
C GLY A 142 34.12 1.12 -19.00
N THR A 143 33.32 1.70 -18.12
CA THR A 143 33.62 1.76 -16.67
C THR A 143 33.55 0.36 -16.05
N LYS A 144 34.59 -0.01 -15.27
CA LYS A 144 34.60 -1.27 -14.50
C LYS A 144 33.59 -1.20 -13.36
N VAL A 145 32.78 -2.23 -13.24
CA VAL A 145 31.71 -2.30 -12.24
C VAL A 145 31.65 -3.66 -11.56
N VAL A 146 31.08 -3.68 -10.35
CA VAL A 146 30.72 -4.90 -9.61
C VAL A 146 29.23 -4.92 -9.35
N VAL A 147 28.62 -6.10 -9.49
CA VAL A 147 27.19 -6.30 -9.19
C VAL A 147 26.99 -6.40 -7.68
N THR A 148 26.08 -5.60 -7.16
CA THR A 148 25.77 -5.50 -5.72
C THR A 148 24.45 -6.15 -5.36
N ALA A 149 23.48 -6.16 -6.27
CA ALA A 149 22.17 -6.77 -6.06
C ALA A 149 21.48 -7.06 -7.40
N VAL A 150 20.32 -7.70 -7.34
CA VAL A 150 19.42 -7.91 -8.48
C VAL A 150 18.03 -7.40 -8.12
N ARG A 151 17.44 -6.58 -8.99
CA ARG A 151 16.09 -6.06 -8.85
C ARG A 151 15.26 -6.44 -10.07
N GLY A 152 14.35 -7.40 -9.88
CA GLY A 152 13.59 -7.99 -10.99
C GLY A 152 14.52 -8.63 -12.01
N ASN A 153 14.55 -8.07 -13.23
CA ASN A 153 15.40 -8.52 -14.35
C ASN A 153 16.57 -7.55 -14.64
N ARG A 154 17.01 -6.77 -13.64
CA ARG A 154 18.10 -5.80 -13.76
C ARG A 154 19.17 -6.05 -12.70
N LEU A 155 20.43 -5.92 -13.10
CA LEU A 155 21.57 -5.95 -12.19
C LEU A 155 21.79 -4.57 -11.57
N VAL A 156 21.99 -4.52 -10.27
CA VAL A 156 22.35 -3.28 -9.57
C VAL A 156 23.87 -3.22 -9.48
N VAL A 157 24.49 -2.21 -10.06
CA VAL A 157 25.95 -2.11 -10.19
C VAL A 157 26.54 -0.86 -9.54
N ARG A 158 27.77 -0.97 -9.06
CA ARG A 158 28.59 0.16 -8.59
C ARG A 158 29.97 0.13 -9.27
N PRO A 159 30.65 1.27 -9.42
CA PRO A 159 32.02 1.29 -9.93
C PRO A 159 32.94 0.46 -9.02
N TYR A 160 33.87 -0.26 -9.66
CA TYR A 160 34.85 -1.09 -8.99
C TYR A 160 36.23 -0.41 -9.07
N ASP A 161 36.78 -0.07 -7.91
CA ASP A 161 38.13 0.46 -7.77
C ASP A 161 39.05 -0.68 -7.28
N SER A 162 40.02 -1.07 -8.11
CA SER A 162 40.93 -2.19 -7.82
C SER A 162 41.95 -1.87 -6.72
N SER A 163 42.06 -0.62 -6.26
CA SER A 163 42.99 -0.23 -5.18
C SER A 163 42.55 -0.69 -3.78
N ILE A 164 41.33 -1.22 -3.63
CA ILE A 164 40.75 -1.60 -2.34
C ILE A 164 41.08 -3.05 -1.95
N ASP A 165 41.39 -3.94 -2.90
CA ASP A 165 41.59 -5.37 -2.64
C ASP A 165 43.07 -5.77 -2.41
N GLU A 166 44.03 -4.86 -2.64
CA GLU A 166 45.47 -5.18 -2.60
C GLU A 166 46.08 -5.15 -1.18
N HIS A 167 45.34 -4.68 -0.17
CA HIS A 167 45.84 -4.57 1.21
C HIS A 167 45.68 -5.82 2.08
N ASP A 168 44.92 -6.85 1.65
CA ASP A 168 44.68 -8.06 2.45
C ASP A 168 45.52 -9.30 2.04
N THR A 169 46.35 -9.22 1.00
CA THR A 169 47.12 -10.39 0.51
C THR A 169 48.64 -10.30 0.74
N ALA A 170 49.17 -9.20 1.27
CA ALA A 170 50.62 -9.01 1.47
C ALA A 170 51.17 -9.57 2.81
N GLY A 171 50.45 -10.47 3.48
CA GLY A 171 50.80 -11.00 4.81
C GLY A 171 51.17 -12.48 4.90
N ALA A 172 51.30 -13.20 3.78
CA ALA A 172 51.53 -14.65 3.80
C ALA A 172 52.76 -15.05 2.98
N GLY A 173 53.94 -15.04 3.62
CA GLY A 173 55.14 -15.66 3.06
C GLY A 173 56.39 -15.51 3.93
N THR A 174 56.88 -16.65 4.43
CA THR A 174 58.25 -16.94 4.95
C THR A 174 58.60 -16.59 6.42
N ARG A 175 58.51 -17.59 7.31
CA ARG A 175 59.71 -18.27 7.86
C ARG A 175 59.39 -19.54 8.66
N SER A 176 60.33 -20.46 8.55
CA SER A 176 60.41 -21.80 9.14
C SER A 176 60.83 -21.78 10.62
N GLU A 177 60.52 -22.89 11.29
CA GLU A 177 61.15 -23.50 12.49
C GLU A 177 60.92 -22.91 13.90
N GLY A 178 60.47 -23.79 14.81
CA GLY A 178 60.87 -23.73 16.22
C GLY A 178 59.83 -24.08 17.30
N GLY A 179 59.59 -25.37 17.55
CA GLY A 179 59.53 -25.98 18.88
C GLY A 179 58.55 -25.53 19.99
N THR A 180 57.81 -26.54 20.49
CA THR A 180 57.48 -26.80 21.91
C THR A 180 56.08 -26.43 22.46
N ARG A 181 55.22 -27.47 22.48
CA ARG A 181 54.40 -28.03 23.59
C ARG A 181 53.45 -27.14 24.41
N ALA A 182 52.24 -27.73 24.61
CA ALA A 182 51.28 -27.58 25.71
C ALA A 182 50.42 -26.30 25.69
N GLU A 183 49.12 -26.26 26.00
CA GLU A 183 48.16 -27.23 26.54
C GLU A 183 46.78 -26.52 26.51
N VAL A 184 45.72 -27.25 26.13
CA VAL A 184 44.33 -26.81 26.26
C VAL A 184 43.84 -27.20 27.65
N PRO A 185 43.17 -26.29 28.38
CA PRO A 185 41.94 -26.75 29.00
C PRO A 185 40.78 -25.75 28.88
N SER A 186 39.66 -26.33 28.44
CA SER A 186 38.30 -25.95 28.80
C SER A 186 38.11 -25.84 30.32
N ASP A 187 37.33 -24.87 30.81
CA ASP A 187 36.10 -25.17 31.56
C ASP A 187 35.26 -23.91 31.86
N SER A 188 33.95 -24.16 31.82
CA SER A 188 32.80 -23.45 32.36
C SER A 188 33.04 -22.45 33.50
N ARG A 189 32.33 -21.33 33.41
CA ARG A 189 31.58 -20.84 34.57
C ARG A 189 30.30 -20.12 34.14
N LYS A 190 29.18 -20.82 34.36
CA LYS A 190 27.85 -20.23 34.57
C LYS A 190 27.87 -19.46 35.89
N SER A 191 27.34 -18.25 35.89
CA SER A 191 26.65 -17.66 37.05
C SER A 191 26.12 -16.28 36.66
N ASP A 192 24.79 -16.14 36.72
CA ASP A 192 24.06 -15.01 37.31
C ASP A 192 24.30 -13.63 36.67
N VAL A 193 23.30 -12.97 36.09
CA VAL A 193 22.29 -12.23 36.86
C VAL A 193 20.93 -12.26 36.15
N ARG A 194 19.96 -12.89 36.80
CA ARG A 194 18.52 -12.69 36.59
C ARG A 194 18.04 -11.59 37.52
N GLU A 195 17.06 -10.86 37.01
CA GLU A 195 16.19 -9.85 37.61
C GLU A 195 15.86 -10.00 39.10
N MET A 196 15.92 -8.88 39.81
CA MET A 196 15.20 -8.50 41.03
C MET A 196 15.54 -7.01 41.25
N LEU A 197 14.70 -6.02 41.55
CA LEU A 197 13.28 -5.75 41.87
C LEU A 197 13.23 -4.19 42.04
N PRO A 198 12.17 -3.45 42.47
CA PRO A 198 10.69 -3.61 42.44
C PRO A 198 9.98 -2.43 41.70
N LEU A 199 8.76 -2.61 41.17
CA LEU A 199 7.45 -2.38 41.80
C LEU A 199 7.22 -0.97 42.41
N ALA A 200 6.40 -0.15 41.74
CA ALA A 200 5.51 0.82 42.37
C ALA A 200 4.23 0.95 41.52
N ASP A 201 3.10 0.58 42.14
CA ASP A 201 1.74 0.53 41.61
C ASP A 201 0.98 1.87 41.84
N PRO A 202 -0.27 2.02 41.36
CA PRO A 202 -0.86 3.30 40.95
C PRO A 202 -1.93 3.86 41.92
N THR A 203 -2.47 5.02 41.54
CA THR A 203 -3.73 5.68 41.96
C THR A 203 -3.79 6.39 43.32
N THR A 204 -3.98 7.71 43.27
CA THR A 204 -4.87 8.60 44.08
C THR A 204 -4.60 10.01 43.49
N GLY A 205 -5.50 10.78 42.88
CA GLY A 205 -6.85 11.17 43.29
C GLY A 205 -6.82 12.62 43.79
N THR A 206 -7.63 13.49 43.16
CA THR A 206 -8.12 14.82 43.63
C THR A 206 -7.38 16.08 43.16
N GLY A 207 -8.14 16.97 42.50
CA GLY A 207 -8.21 18.37 42.95
C GLY A 207 -7.71 19.48 42.03
N GLU A 208 -8.67 20.28 41.56
CA GLU A 208 -8.61 21.75 41.47
C GLU A 208 -8.22 22.48 40.18
N ALA A 209 -9.00 23.54 39.99
CA ALA A 209 -9.14 24.42 38.86
C ALA A 209 -8.41 25.75 39.09
N ALA A 210 -7.91 26.37 38.03
CA ALA A 210 -7.76 27.82 37.82
C ALA A 210 -7.14 28.02 36.42
N ALA A 211 -7.83 28.59 35.42
CA ALA A 211 -8.09 30.03 35.23
C ALA A 211 -6.81 30.86 35.01
N ASN A 212 -6.51 31.18 33.74
CA ASN A 212 -6.11 32.50 33.21
C ASN A 212 -5.58 32.32 31.77
N ASN A 213 -6.31 32.73 30.72
CA ASN A 213 -6.51 34.09 30.22
C ASN A 213 -5.26 34.67 29.51
N ILE A 214 -5.24 34.62 28.17
CA ILE A 214 -4.49 35.54 27.29
C ILE A 214 -5.41 35.89 26.09
N PRO A 215 -5.54 37.19 25.71
CA PRO A 215 -6.63 37.71 24.90
C PRO A 215 -6.38 37.63 23.39
N GLY A 216 -7.46 37.86 22.62
CA GLY A 216 -7.51 37.68 21.17
C GLY A 216 -6.97 38.82 20.31
N GLY A 217 -7.25 38.71 19.00
CA GLY A 217 -7.07 39.77 18.02
C GLY A 217 -7.14 39.26 16.56
N GLU A 218 -8.28 39.55 15.91
CA GLU A 218 -8.46 39.94 14.48
C GLU A 218 -8.10 38.90 13.38
N SER A 219 -9.02 38.31 12.61
CA SER A 219 -10.03 38.84 11.65
C SER A 219 -9.46 39.78 10.58
N GLY A 220 -9.35 39.31 9.33
CA GLY A 220 -9.10 40.15 8.16
C GLY A 220 -8.29 39.45 7.07
N GLY A 221 -8.88 38.47 6.37
CA GLY A 221 -8.26 37.81 5.22
C GLY A 221 -8.92 38.25 3.92
N ASP A 222 -8.70 39.50 3.51
CA ASP A 222 -9.01 39.97 2.16
C ASP A 222 -7.81 39.69 1.26
N LEU A 223 -7.86 38.57 0.53
CA LEU A 223 -6.94 38.30 -0.57
C LEU A 223 -7.61 38.74 -1.88
N ASP A 224 -7.44 40.02 -2.17
CA ASP A 224 -7.76 40.63 -3.47
C ASP A 224 -6.72 40.17 -4.50
N PHE A 225 -7.15 39.36 -5.47
CA PHE A 225 -6.33 38.92 -6.59
C PHE A 225 -6.69 39.76 -7.82
N PRO A 226 -5.76 40.57 -8.35
CA PRO A 226 -6.01 41.30 -9.60
C PRO A 226 -6.01 40.33 -10.79
N ILE A 227 -7.10 40.35 -11.56
CA ILE A 227 -7.20 39.72 -12.88
C ILE A 227 -6.47 40.63 -13.88
N PRO A 228 -5.47 40.14 -14.64
CA PRO A 228 -4.97 40.85 -15.80
C PRO A 228 -5.92 40.63 -16.98
N ASP A 229 -6.46 41.73 -17.52
CA ASP A 229 -7.09 41.77 -18.84
C ASP A 229 -5.99 41.74 -19.90
N ASP A 230 -5.86 40.60 -20.60
CA ASP A 230 -5.26 40.47 -21.94
C ASP A 230 -5.74 39.15 -22.61
#